data_AF-A0A2V1NEI8-F1
#
_entry.id   AF-A0A2V1NEI8-F1
#
_cell.length_a   1.000
_cell.length_b   1.000
_cell.length_c   1.000
_cell.angle_alpha   90.00
_cell.angle_beta   90.00
_cell.angle_gamma   90.00
#
_symmetry.space_group_name_H-M   'P 1'
#
loop_
_entity.id
_entity.type
_entity.pdbx_description
1 polymer ?
#
loop_
_entity_poly.entity_id
_entity_poly.type
_entity_poly.pdbx_seq_one_letter_code
_entity_poly.pdbx_strand_id
1 'polypeptide(L)'
;MYGDLTGSGDLTGSGDLTGSGDLTGSGGLIGSGGLSGSDGLTGSGGFATERVPPARPARLQRSPVRPHAAGSGPEVEREVVRGTMLLRLSTLATGHTGIRPATAGLLAALLSAGITPVVREYGSLGFSGGLAPCASALMGEGEVRDASGTLMPAADALAAAGLTPVDLREKEGVSLLYGVEGMLAHLVLALTDLNRLLKTMDIAAAMSVEALLRTDRAFAPEPLSLRPHPGEARAGANLVALLAGSGVRASDRDPDPGCPRVQDAYSLRRTPQVHGAVRDTVDHAAAVADRQLAAVDSPAAPDDGRARSDGAAVGDVLDLLALAVADAASISERRTDRLLDVARAGGPPGVDSGSMIAQYTQAAIVSELKRITAPASTDSVPPGAVPEGHVPTGWGAARTLRRAVDGLTRVVAVEILTAARALHLRAPLTPSPATAAVAALLRERGIPGPGPDRYLAPEIEDTVALITSGTVVDTVEQVTGPLS
;
A
#
# COMPACT_ATOMS: atom_id res chain seq x y z
N MET A 1 27.73 -17.36 -48.00
CA MET A 1 27.74 -16.18 -48.90
C MET A 1 27.41 -14.96 -48.07
N TYR A 2 28.13 -13.85 -48.26
CA TYR A 2 27.76 -12.55 -47.67
C TYR A 2 26.80 -11.85 -48.62
N GLY A 3 25.56 -11.64 -48.18
CA GLY A 3 24.48 -11.01 -48.95
C GLY A 3 23.12 -11.67 -48.69
N ASP A 4 22.04 -10.94 -48.97
CA ASP A 4 20.67 -11.41 -48.82
C ASP A 4 20.37 -12.50 -49.86
N LEU A 5 19.67 -13.56 -49.46
CA LEU A 5 19.34 -14.70 -50.32
C LEU A 5 17.83 -14.92 -50.36
N THR A 6 17.30 -15.11 -51.56
CA THR A 6 15.89 -15.49 -51.77
C THR A 6 15.82 -16.71 -52.68
N GLY A 7 15.12 -17.77 -52.27
CA GLY A 7 15.10 -19.02 -53.04
C GLY A 7 14.14 -20.09 -52.54
N SER A 8 14.09 -21.22 -53.25
CA SER A 8 13.32 -22.42 -52.87
C SER A 8 14.29 -23.57 -52.54
N GLY A 9 13.99 -24.35 -51.49
CA GLY A 9 14.93 -25.30 -50.87
C GLY A 9 15.63 -24.76 -49.63
N ASP A 10 16.55 -25.53 -49.05
CA ASP A 10 17.29 -25.16 -47.85
C ASP A 10 18.32 -24.07 -48.16
N LEU A 11 18.37 -23.02 -47.35
CA LEU A 11 19.25 -21.85 -47.55
C LEU A 11 20.17 -21.64 -46.35
N THR A 12 21.47 -21.47 -46.63
CA THR A 12 22.48 -21.14 -45.61
C THR A 12 23.28 -19.91 -45.99
N GLY A 13 23.25 -18.86 -45.18
CA GLY A 13 23.89 -17.57 -45.50
C GLY A 13 23.99 -16.58 -44.35
N SER A 14 24.72 -15.48 -44.54
CA SER A 14 25.00 -14.52 -43.47
C SER A 14 24.28 -13.17 -43.60
N GLY A 15 23.49 -12.96 -44.67
CA GLY A 15 22.53 -11.85 -44.83
C GLY A 15 21.09 -12.30 -44.58
N ASP A 16 20.10 -11.49 -44.96
CA ASP A 16 18.69 -11.82 -44.78
C ASP A 16 18.28 -12.97 -45.73
N LEU A 17 17.65 -14.02 -45.19
CA LEU A 17 17.25 -15.21 -45.95
C LEU A 17 15.72 -15.27 -46.06
N THR A 18 15.19 -15.35 -47.29
CA THR A 18 13.77 -15.56 -47.54
C THR A 18 13.54 -16.82 -48.40
N GLY A 19 12.83 -17.82 -47.90
CA GLY A 19 12.67 -19.08 -48.66
C GLY A 19 11.69 -20.09 -48.08
N SER A 20 11.53 -21.22 -48.79
CA SER A 20 10.51 -22.25 -48.48
C SER A 20 11.03 -23.54 -47.85
N GLY A 21 12.34 -23.77 -47.81
CA GLY A 21 12.99 -24.88 -47.08
C GLY A 21 13.60 -24.45 -45.73
N ASP A 22 14.50 -25.26 -45.16
CA ASP A 22 15.16 -24.96 -43.89
C ASP A 22 16.18 -23.82 -44.05
N LEU A 23 16.09 -22.80 -43.20
CA LEU A 23 16.93 -21.60 -43.26
C LEU A 23 17.93 -21.58 -42.10
N THR A 24 19.23 -21.53 -42.40
CA THR A 24 20.30 -21.44 -41.40
C THR A 24 21.18 -20.22 -41.65
N GLY A 25 21.12 -19.19 -40.80
CA GLY A 25 21.84 -17.95 -41.09
C GLY A 25 22.00 -16.96 -39.96
N SER A 26 22.70 -15.85 -40.24
CA SER A 26 23.03 -14.81 -39.27
C SER A 26 22.37 -13.45 -39.52
N GLY A 27 21.53 -13.34 -40.57
CA GLY A 27 20.64 -12.20 -40.83
C GLY A 27 19.16 -12.56 -40.55
N GLY A 28 18.22 -11.69 -40.92
CA GLY A 28 16.79 -11.92 -40.75
C GLY A 28 16.28 -13.10 -41.57
N LEU A 29 15.57 -14.04 -40.93
CA LEU A 29 15.07 -15.26 -41.56
C LEU A 29 13.54 -15.20 -41.75
N ILE A 30 13.06 -15.34 -42.98
CA ILE A 30 11.62 -15.35 -43.31
C ILE A 30 11.32 -16.58 -44.18
N GLY A 31 10.65 -17.59 -43.62
CA GLY A 31 10.35 -18.80 -44.37
C GLY A 31 9.36 -19.76 -43.72
N SER A 32 8.96 -20.77 -44.49
CA SER A 32 7.97 -21.79 -44.08
C SER A 32 8.58 -23.10 -43.55
N GLY A 33 9.91 -23.28 -43.66
CA GLY A 33 10.65 -24.43 -43.12
C GLY A 33 11.24 -24.16 -41.73
N GLY A 34 12.12 -25.06 -41.24
CA GLY A 34 12.82 -24.90 -39.97
C GLY A 34 13.82 -23.74 -40.00
N LEU A 35 13.76 -22.86 -38.98
CA LEU A 35 14.61 -21.67 -38.88
C LEU A 35 15.68 -21.88 -37.78
N SER A 36 16.95 -21.82 -38.14
CA SER A 36 18.09 -21.90 -37.20
C SER A 36 18.97 -20.65 -37.34
N GLY A 37 18.62 -19.59 -36.60
CA GLY A 37 19.31 -18.31 -36.61
C GLY A 37 20.29 -18.13 -35.45
N SER A 38 21.39 -17.39 -35.67
CA SER A 38 22.37 -17.03 -34.65
C SER A 38 22.05 -15.74 -33.89
N ASP A 39 20.79 -15.31 -33.82
CA ASP A 39 20.44 -14.10 -33.07
C ASP A 39 20.61 -14.36 -31.57
N GLY A 40 21.75 -13.90 -31.10
CA GLY A 40 22.28 -14.10 -29.77
C GLY A 40 21.45 -13.41 -28.71
N LEU A 41 21.46 -14.02 -27.53
CA LEU A 41 21.16 -13.33 -26.28
C LEU A 41 22.04 -12.07 -26.19
N THR A 42 21.40 -10.90 -26.18
CA THR A 42 22.05 -9.62 -25.87
C THR A 42 22.14 -9.43 -24.35
N GLY A 43 23.13 -8.67 -23.88
CA GLY A 43 23.23 -8.29 -22.46
C GLY A 43 22.02 -7.48 -21.97
N SER A 44 21.79 -7.42 -20.66
CA SER A 44 20.74 -6.57 -20.07
C SER A 44 21.23 -5.13 -19.83
N GLY A 45 20.35 -4.14 -19.94
CA GLY A 45 20.64 -2.73 -19.60
C GLY A 45 21.63 -2.06 -20.58
N GLY A 46 22.57 -1.27 -20.06
CA GLY A 46 23.57 -0.53 -20.86
C GLY A 46 24.52 -1.41 -21.71
N PHE A 47 24.44 -2.74 -21.58
CA PHE A 47 25.19 -3.73 -22.37
C PHE A 47 24.34 -4.44 -23.43
N ALA A 48 23.14 -3.92 -23.73
CA ALA A 48 22.22 -4.48 -24.72
C ALA A 48 22.78 -4.58 -26.16
N THR A 49 23.91 -3.92 -26.44
CA THR A 49 24.60 -3.97 -27.74
C THR A 49 25.69 -5.04 -27.82
N GLU A 50 26.05 -5.71 -26.72
CA GLU A 50 27.07 -6.75 -26.72
C GLU A 50 26.47 -8.15 -26.96
N ARG A 51 26.89 -8.79 -28.05
CA ARG A 51 26.50 -10.18 -28.39
C ARG A 51 27.26 -11.17 -27.50
N VAL A 52 26.53 -12.04 -26.80
CA VAL A 52 27.16 -13.05 -25.95
C VAL A 52 27.37 -14.37 -26.71
N PRO A 53 28.56 -15.01 -26.64
CA PRO A 53 28.84 -16.26 -27.33
C PRO A 53 27.89 -17.40 -26.92
N PRO A 54 27.50 -18.29 -27.86
CA PRO A 54 26.49 -19.34 -27.67
C PRO A 54 26.85 -20.42 -26.62
N ALA A 55 28.08 -20.43 -26.09
CA ALA A 55 28.54 -21.44 -25.14
C ALA A 55 28.16 -21.18 -23.65
N ARG A 56 27.29 -20.20 -23.33
CA ARG A 56 26.90 -19.88 -21.93
C ARG A 56 25.41 -19.57 -21.65
N PRO A 57 24.39 -20.24 -22.22
CA PRO A 57 22.98 -19.83 -22.07
C PRO A 57 22.45 -19.82 -20.62
N ALA A 58 22.75 -20.87 -19.83
CA ALA A 58 22.29 -20.95 -18.44
C ALA A 58 22.97 -19.92 -17.51
N ARG A 59 24.26 -19.61 -17.75
CA ARG A 59 24.99 -18.60 -16.98
C ARG A 59 24.45 -17.20 -17.25
N LEU A 60 24.04 -16.93 -18.49
CA LEU A 60 23.44 -15.66 -18.94
C LEU A 60 22.13 -15.31 -18.22
N GLN A 61 21.31 -16.29 -17.83
CA GLN A 61 20.00 -16.05 -17.22
C GLN A 61 20.04 -15.95 -15.69
N ARG A 62 21.03 -16.61 -15.05
CA ARG A 62 21.35 -16.41 -13.63
C ARG A 62 22.10 -15.10 -13.38
N SER A 63 22.87 -14.63 -14.38
CA SER A 63 23.72 -13.44 -14.29
C SER A 63 22.96 -12.14 -13.97
N PRO A 64 21.72 -11.88 -14.42
CA PRO A 64 20.98 -10.70 -13.99
C PRO A 64 20.38 -10.85 -12.59
N VAL A 65 19.92 -12.03 -12.15
CA VAL A 65 19.20 -12.14 -10.88
C VAL A 65 20.05 -11.76 -9.66
N ARG A 66 21.25 -12.34 -9.55
CA ARG A 66 22.15 -12.13 -8.40
C ARG A 66 22.54 -10.65 -8.16
N PRO A 67 23.03 -9.88 -9.15
CA PRO A 67 23.38 -8.48 -8.94
C PRO A 67 22.16 -7.58 -8.68
N HIS A 68 20.95 -7.96 -9.12
CA HIS A 68 19.73 -7.20 -8.81
C HIS A 68 19.23 -7.46 -7.37
N ALA A 69 19.64 -8.55 -6.73
CA ALA A 69 19.35 -8.86 -5.34
C ALA A 69 20.29 -8.11 -4.36
N ALA A 70 20.48 -6.81 -4.58
CA ALA A 70 21.41 -5.95 -3.84
C ALA A 70 20.71 -5.05 -2.80
N GLY A 71 19.56 -5.49 -2.29
CA GLY A 71 18.78 -4.71 -1.33
C GLY A 71 19.44 -4.58 0.05
N SER A 72 19.12 -3.50 0.78
CA SER A 72 19.64 -3.22 2.12
C SER A 72 18.59 -2.55 3.02
N GLY A 73 18.82 -2.51 4.33
CA GLY A 73 17.92 -1.90 5.32
C GLY A 73 16.95 -2.88 6.00
N PRO A 74 15.89 -2.37 6.65
CA PRO A 74 14.86 -3.19 7.27
C PRO A 74 14.16 -4.13 6.28
N GLU A 75 13.54 -5.19 6.80
CA GLU A 75 12.70 -6.07 5.98
C GLU A 75 11.39 -5.37 5.61
N VAL A 76 11.00 -5.52 4.34
CA VAL A 76 9.65 -5.20 3.89
C VAL A 76 8.67 -6.21 4.48
N GLU A 77 7.45 -5.76 4.75
CA GLU A 77 6.42 -6.56 5.41
C GLU A 77 6.12 -7.83 4.60
N ARG A 78 5.98 -8.96 5.31
CA ARG A 78 5.75 -10.28 4.71
C ARG A 78 4.55 -10.29 3.77
N GLU A 79 3.47 -9.60 4.12
CA GLU A 79 2.25 -9.48 3.30
C GLU A 79 2.51 -8.77 1.98
N VAL A 80 3.36 -7.73 1.98
CA VAL A 80 3.75 -6.99 0.78
C VAL A 80 4.57 -7.88 -0.14
N VAL A 81 5.54 -8.62 0.40
CA VAL A 81 6.35 -9.56 -0.40
C VAL A 81 5.47 -10.67 -0.99
N ARG A 82 4.55 -11.23 -0.19
CA ARG A 82 3.60 -12.25 -0.68
C ARG A 82 2.65 -11.68 -1.73
N GLY A 83 2.17 -10.44 -1.58
CA GLY A 83 1.40 -9.74 -2.60
C GLY A 83 2.20 -9.54 -3.88
N THR A 84 3.46 -9.12 -3.76
CA THR A 84 4.39 -8.98 -4.90
C THR A 84 4.55 -10.29 -5.65
N MET A 85 4.76 -11.40 -4.94
CA MET A 85 4.88 -12.73 -5.52
C MET A 85 3.58 -13.19 -6.19
N LEU A 86 2.41 -12.93 -5.58
CA LEU A 86 1.11 -13.30 -6.13
C LEU A 86 0.83 -12.53 -7.42
N LEU A 87 1.08 -11.23 -7.43
CA LEU A 87 0.91 -10.38 -8.61
C LEU A 87 1.89 -10.79 -9.72
N ARG A 88 3.15 -11.08 -9.38
CA ARG A 88 4.11 -11.63 -10.35
C ARG A 88 3.60 -12.94 -10.92
N LEU A 89 3.11 -13.86 -10.08
CA LEU A 89 2.52 -15.12 -10.55
C LEU A 89 1.34 -14.88 -11.50
N SER A 90 0.47 -13.89 -11.21
CA SER A 90 -0.62 -13.48 -12.09
C SER A 90 -0.09 -13.05 -13.47
N THR A 91 0.91 -12.16 -13.51
CA THR A 91 1.57 -11.72 -14.75
C THR A 91 2.15 -12.92 -15.52
N LEU A 92 2.84 -13.83 -14.83
CA LEU A 92 3.43 -15.03 -15.42
C LEU A 92 2.37 -15.97 -16.00
N ALA A 93 1.20 -16.10 -15.36
CA ALA A 93 0.11 -16.97 -15.76
C ALA A 93 -0.65 -16.47 -17.01
N THR A 94 -0.42 -15.23 -17.45
CA THR A 94 -1.03 -14.68 -18.67
C THR A 94 -0.55 -15.39 -19.95
N GLY A 95 0.58 -16.12 -19.90
CA GLY A 95 1.19 -16.76 -21.06
C GLY A 95 2.04 -15.83 -21.93
N HIS A 96 2.10 -14.53 -21.64
CA HIS A 96 2.81 -13.55 -22.46
C HIS A 96 4.26 -13.30 -22.03
N THR A 97 4.74 -13.91 -20.95
CA THR A 97 6.08 -13.62 -20.39
C THR A 97 7.18 -14.53 -20.90
N GLY A 98 6.85 -15.64 -21.57
CA GLY A 98 7.81 -16.65 -22.03
C GLY A 98 8.46 -17.46 -20.90
N ILE A 99 7.89 -17.44 -19.68
CA ILE A 99 8.35 -18.29 -18.57
C ILE A 99 7.88 -19.74 -18.75
N ARG A 100 8.62 -20.72 -18.22
CA ARG A 100 8.14 -22.10 -18.21
C ARG A 100 7.05 -22.29 -17.14
N PRO A 101 6.02 -23.12 -17.41
CA PRO A 101 5.00 -23.46 -16.41
C PRO A 101 5.58 -24.04 -15.12
N ALA A 102 6.69 -24.79 -15.20
CA ALA A 102 7.36 -25.35 -14.01
C ALA A 102 7.89 -24.26 -13.08
N THR A 103 8.45 -23.17 -13.63
CA THR A 103 8.99 -22.05 -12.84
C THR A 103 7.87 -21.25 -12.17
N ALA A 104 6.79 -20.96 -12.90
CA ALA A 104 5.60 -20.34 -12.34
C ALA A 104 4.94 -21.24 -11.27
N GLY A 105 4.89 -22.55 -11.51
CA GLY A 105 4.42 -23.55 -10.56
C GLY A 105 5.25 -23.58 -9.27
N LEU A 106 6.57 -23.44 -9.36
CA LEU A 106 7.42 -23.31 -8.18
C LEU A 106 7.12 -22.05 -7.37
N LEU A 107 6.89 -20.90 -8.02
CA LEU A 107 6.48 -19.67 -7.33
C LEU A 107 5.14 -19.84 -6.59
N ALA A 108 4.17 -20.49 -7.23
CA ALA A 108 2.89 -20.84 -6.61
C ALA A 108 3.06 -21.77 -5.41
N ALA A 109 3.94 -22.79 -5.53
CA ALA A 109 4.23 -23.72 -4.46
C ALA A 109 4.93 -23.03 -3.27
N LEU A 110 5.88 -22.13 -3.54
CA LEU A 110 6.59 -21.33 -2.53
C LEU A 110 5.60 -20.45 -1.74
N LEU A 111 4.67 -19.78 -2.45
CA LEU A 111 3.57 -19.02 -1.85
C LEU A 111 2.67 -19.88 -0.96
N SER A 112 2.30 -21.07 -1.45
CA SER A 112 1.40 -22.02 -0.78
C SER A 112 2.04 -22.63 0.47
N ALA A 113 3.35 -22.89 0.44
CA ALA A 113 4.13 -23.37 1.58
C ALA A 113 4.36 -22.29 2.66
N GLY A 114 3.92 -21.05 2.42
CA GLY A 114 4.16 -19.95 3.36
C GLY A 114 5.62 -19.52 3.42
N ILE A 115 6.44 -19.87 2.43
CA ILE A 115 7.82 -19.40 2.35
C ILE A 115 7.78 -17.99 1.76
N THR A 116 8.45 -17.03 2.41
CA THR A 116 8.44 -15.62 1.98
C THR A 116 9.88 -15.11 1.88
N PRO A 117 10.36 -14.71 0.69
CA PRO A 117 11.68 -14.12 0.51
C PRO A 117 11.90 -12.88 1.38
N VAL A 118 13.12 -12.69 1.85
CA VAL A 118 13.49 -11.46 2.55
C VAL A 118 13.78 -10.37 1.52
N VAL A 119 12.85 -9.40 1.42
CA VAL A 119 13.03 -8.18 0.62
C VAL A 119 13.41 -7.06 1.57
N ARG A 120 14.41 -6.27 1.20
CA ARG A 120 14.92 -5.15 2.01
C ARG A 120 14.38 -3.82 1.49
N GLU A 121 14.22 -2.84 2.37
CA GLU A 121 13.55 -1.57 2.08
C GLU A 121 14.28 -0.72 1.01
N TYR A 122 15.60 -0.71 1.00
CA TYR A 122 16.40 0.06 0.04
C TYR A 122 16.88 -0.81 -1.12
N GLY A 123 16.88 -0.24 -2.33
CA GLY A 123 17.46 -0.86 -3.53
C GLY A 123 16.52 -0.94 -4.73
N SER A 124 15.19 -0.87 -4.52
CA SER A 124 14.22 -0.83 -5.61
C SER A 124 13.92 0.61 -6.04
N LEU A 125 13.95 0.85 -7.35
CA LEU A 125 13.48 2.10 -7.97
C LEU A 125 12.02 2.00 -8.48
N GLY A 126 11.32 0.91 -8.15
CA GLY A 126 9.91 0.71 -8.50
C GLY A 126 9.62 -0.35 -9.56
N PHE A 127 10.63 -1.01 -10.13
CA PHE A 127 10.42 -1.98 -11.20
C PHE A 127 11.22 -3.28 -11.07
N SER A 128 12.17 -3.44 -10.14
CA SER A 128 12.98 -4.68 -10.10
C SER A 128 13.49 -5.12 -8.74
N GLY A 129 13.92 -4.19 -7.89
CA GLY A 129 14.55 -4.52 -6.61
C GLY A 129 13.66 -5.33 -5.66
N GLY A 130 12.33 -5.19 -5.73
CA GLY A 130 11.40 -5.99 -4.91
C GLY A 130 11.25 -7.45 -5.36
N LEU A 131 11.53 -7.74 -6.63
CA LEU A 131 11.36 -9.06 -7.24
C LEU A 131 12.64 -9.89 -7.26
N ALA A 132 13.81 -9.24 -7.24
CA ALA A 132 15.09 -9.94 -7.27
C ALA A 132 15.31 -10.92 -6.11
N PRO A 133 14.92 -10.62 -4.86
CA PRO A 133 14.97 -11.61 -3.78
C PRO A 133 13.99 -12.77 -4.01
N CYS A 134 12.84 -12.51 -4.64
CA CYS A 134 11.88 -13.56 -5.00
C CYS A 134 12.44 -14.53 -6.04
N ALA A 135 13.08 -13.99 -7.09
CA ALA A 135 13.76 -14.78 -8.10
C ALA A 135 14.94 -15.58 -7.50
N SER A 136 15.70 -14.96 -6.58
CA SER A 136 16.79 -15.63 -5.86
C SER A 136 16.30 -16.82 -5.03
N ALA A 137 15.19 -16.66 -4.31
CA ALA A 137 14.61 -17.74 -3.52
C ALA A 137 14.17 -18.93 -4.38
N LEU A 138 13.65 -18.71 -5.60
CA LEU A 138 13.32 -19.79 -6.53
C LEU A 138 14.56 -20.59 -6.97
N MET A 139 15.72 -19.94 -7.08
CA MET A 139 17.00 -20.60 -7.36
C MET A 139 17.62 -21.27 -6.12
N GLY A 140 16.94 -21.22 -4.97
CA GLY A 140 17.46 -21.70 -3.69
C GLY A 140 18.52 -20.78 -3.06
N GLU A 141 18.56 -19.51 -3.47
CA GLU A 141 19.54 -18.52 -3.02
C GLU A 141 18.88 -17.46 -2.11
N GLY A 142 19.68 -16.87 -1.21
CA GLY A 142 19.23 -15.82 -0.30
C GLY A 142 18.51 -16.33 0.94
N GLU A 143 17.88 -15.39 1.64
CA GLU A 143 17.17 -15.63 2.91
C GLU A 143 15.66 -15.60 2.69
N VAL A 144 14.94 -16.44 3.44
CA VAL A 144 13.47 -16.49 3.46
C VAL A 144 12.98 -16.59 4.90
N ARG A 145 11.72 -16.21 5.13
CA ARG A 145 10.96 -16.62 6.31
C ARG A 145 10.03 -17.77 5.96
N ASP A 146 10.06 -18.83 6.75
CA ASP A 146 9.13 -19.97 6.62
C ASP A 146 7.69 -19.59 7.03
N ALA A 147 6.76 -20.55 7.06
CA ALA A 147 5.38 -20.32 7.49
C ALA A 147 5.25 -19.80 8.94
N SER A 148 6.19 -20.16 9.83
CA SER A 148 6.22 -19.71 11.23
C SER A 148 6.82 -18.32 11.42
N GLY A 149 7.47 -17.77 10.39
CA GLY A 149 8.20 -16.50 10.45
C GLY A 149 9.69 -16.65 10.75
N THR A 150 10.20 -17.88 10.84
CA THR A 150 11.60 -18.20 11.13
C THR A 150 12.48 -17.88 9.91
N LEU A 151 13.54 -17.10 10.14
CA LEU A 151 14.53 -16.74 9.12
C LEU A 151 15.45 -17.94 8.84
N MET A 152 15.62 -18.30 7.57
CA MET A 152 16.47 -19.41 7.14
C MET A 152 16.94 -19.28 5.69
N PRO A 153 17.95 -20.06 5.25
CA PRO A 153 18.35 -20.11 3.84
C PRO A 153 17.23 -20.63 2.93
N ALA A 154 17.09 -20.04 1.74
CA ALA A 154 16.08 -20.44 0.76
C ALA A 154 16.17 -21.92 0.37
N ALA A 155 17.39 -22.45 0.16
CA ALA A 155 17.62 -23.86 -0.15
C ALA A 155 17.04 -24.81 0.90
N ASP A 156 17.24 -24.49 2.18
CA ASP A 156 16.77 -25.32 3.30
C ASP A 156 15.24 -25.28 3.39
N ALA A 157 14.64 -24.11 3.18
CA ALA A 157 13.18 -23.95 3.19
C ALA A 157 12.52 -24.70 2.03
N LEU A 158 13.10 -24.64 0.83
CA LEU A 158 12.64 -25.40 -0.32
C LEU A 158 12.73 -26.90 -0.06
N ALA A 159 13.86 -27.39 0.44
CA ALA A 159 14.04 -28.80 0.78
C ALA A 159 13.04 -29.27 1.84
N ALA A 160 12.81 -28.47 2.90
CA ALA A 160 11.84 -28.77 3.95
C ALA A 160 10.39 -28.85 3.42
N ALA A 161 10.06 -28.08 2.38
CA ALA A 161 8.76 -28.11 1.71
C ALA A 161 8.68 -29.15 0.57
N GLY A 162 9.72 -29.96 0.33
CA GLY A 162 9.76 -30.91 -0.78
C GLY A 162 9.83 -30.25 -2.16
N LEU A 163 10.30 -29.01 -2.23
CA LEU A 163 10.43 -28.22 -3.45
C LEU A 163 11.86 -28.27 -3.98
N THR A 164 12.01 -28.32 -5.30
CA THR A 164 13.32 -28.30 -5.97
C THR A 164 13.61 -26.92 -6.54
N PRO A 165 14.79 -26.33 -6.29
CA PRO A 165 15.19 -25.06 -6.90
C PRO A 165 15.13 -25.09 -8.42
N VAL A 166 14.76 -23.97 -9.04
CA VAL A 166 14.73 -23.85 -10.50
C VAL A 166 16.11 -23.54 -11.05
N ASP A 167 16.47 -24.21 -12.15
CA ASP A 167 17.53 -23.76 -13.03
C ASP A 167 16.96 -22.90 -14.16
N LEU A 168 17.15 -21.58 -14.09
CA LEU A 168 16.56 -20.62 -15.01
C LEU A 168 17.07 -20.82 -16.45
N ARG A 169 16.12 -20.84 -17.39
CA ARG A 169 16.36 -20.91 -18.84
C ARG A 169 16.15 -19.57 -19.52
N GLU A 170 16.28 -19.54 -20.84
CA GLU A 170 16.17 -18.35 -21.67
C GLU A 170 14.96 -17.50 -21.27
N LYS A 171 15.18 -16.18 -21.11
CA LYS A 171 14.20 -15.16 -20.72
C LYS A 171 13.68 -15.22 -19.27
N GLU A 172 13.73 -16.38 -18.60
CA GLU A 172 13.10 -16.56 -17.27
C GLU A 172 13.66 -15.62 -16.20
N GLY A 173 14.97 -15.31 -16.25
CA GLY A 173 15.57 -14.35 -15.33
C GLY A 173 14.93 -12.96 -15.46
N VAL A 174 14.79 -12.45 -16.68
CA VAL A 174 14.15 -11.16 -16.95
C VAL A 174 12.65 -11.22 -16.60
N SER A 175 11.98 -12.34 -16.93
CA SER A 175 10.55 -12.56 -16.63
C SER A 175 10.23 -12.58 -15.14
N LEU A 176 11.21 -12.87 -14.28
CA LEU A 176 11.05 -12.82 -12.83
C LEU A 176 11.44 -11.47 -12.22
N LEU A 177 12.30 -10.68 -12.90
CA LEU A 177 12.94 -9.51 -12.29
C LEU A 177 12.25 -8.18 -12.52
N TYR A 178 11.59 -7.97 -13.65
CA TYR A 178 11.14 -6.62 -14.06
C TYR A 178 9.63 -6.51 -14.01
N GLY A 179 9.09 -5.54 -13.27
CA GLY A 179 7.67 -5.12 -13.20
C GLY A 179 7.36 -4.35 -11.91
N VAL A 180 6.18 -3.72 -11.88
CA VAL A 180 5.72 -2.78 -10.85
C VAL A 180 4.93 -3.45 -9.72
N GLU A 181 4.88 -4.78 -9.69
CA GLU A 181 4.06 -5.54 -8.73
C GLU A 181 4.42 -5.27 -7.29
N GLY A 182 5.68 -4.94 -7.03
CA GLY A 182 6.12 -4.48 -5.71
C GLY A 182 5.35 -3.24 -5.25
N MET A 183 5.28 -2.22 -6.10
CA MET A 183 4.52 -0.99 -5.81
C MET A 183 3.02 -1.25 -5.75
N LEU A 184 2.49 -2.04 -6.69
CA LEU A 184 1.08 -2.39 -6.74
C LEU A 184 0.62 -3.16 -5.49
N ALA A 185 1.45 -4.07 -4.98
CA ALA A 185 1.17 -4.80 -3.74
C ALA A 185 1.04 -3.83 -2.55
N HIS A 186 1.94 -2.86 -2.42
CA HIS A 186 1.83 -1.83 -1.38
C HIS A 186 0.55 -1.01 -1.53
N LEU A 187 0.21 -0.61 -2.76
CA LEU A 187 -0.98 0.18 -3.04
C LEU A 187 -2.26 -0.57 -2.67
N VAL A 188 -2.44 -1.81 -3.13
CA VAL A 188 -3.64 -2.61 -2.86
C VAL A 188 -3.81 -2.91 -1.37
N LEU A 189 -2.72 -3.22 -0.67
CA LEU A 189 -2.76 -3.41 0.79
C LEU A 189 -3.09 -2.10 1.51
N ALA A 190 -2.49 -0.98 1.11
CA ALA A 190 -2.81 0.33 1.70
C ALA A 190 -4.26 0.74 1.45
N LEU A 191 -4.82 0.51 0.25
CA LEU A 191 -6.23 0.75 -0.04
C LEU A 191 -7.16 -0.09 0.85
N THR A 192 -6.78 -1.35 1.09
CA THR A 192 -7.52 -2.24 2.00
C THR A 192 -7.55 -1.69 3.42
N ASP A 193 -6.39 -1.27 3.93
CA ASP A 193 -6.27 -0.68 5.27
C ASP A 193 -7.03 0.65 5.36
N LEU A 194 -6.93 1.50 4.34
CA LEU A 194 -7.57 2.81 4.28
C LEU A 194 -9.10 2.71 4.24
N ASN A 195 -9.67 1.73 3.54
CA ASN A 195 -11.13 1.51 3.52
C ASN A 195 -11.70 1.30 4.94
N ARG A 196 -10.97 0.61 5.81
CA ARG A 196 -11.33 0.43 7.22
C ARG A 196 -11.00 1.66 8.06
N LEU A 197 -9.83 2.25 7.84
CA LEU A 197 -9.35 3.39 8.62
C LEU A 197 -10.21 4.65 8.40
N LEU A 198 -10.74 4.87 7.20
CA LEU A 198 -11.65 5.97 6.89
C LEU A 198 -12.96 5.89 7.66
N LYS A 199 -13.53 4.69 7.83
CA LYS A 199 -14.68 4.46 8.72
C LYS A 199 -14.32 4.76 10.17
N THR A 200 -13.15 4.30 10.60
CA THR A 200 -12.63 4.53 11.95
C THR A 200 -12.40 6.02 12.23
N MET A 201 -11.95 6.79 11.24
CA MET A 201 -11.80 8.24 11.34
C MET A 201 -13.15 8.92 11.56
N ASP A 202 -14.21 8.51 10.86
CA ASP A 202 -15.55 9.06 11.08
C ASP A 202 -16.07 8.73 12.49
N ILE A 203 -15.83 7.49 12.96
CA ILE A 203 -16.14 7.06 14.32
C ILE A 203 -15.42 7.95 15.35
N ALA A 204 -14.11 8.14 15.20
CA ALA A 204 -13.31 8.99 16.08
C ALA A 204 -13.82 10.45 16.08
N ALA A 205 -14.14 10.98 14.90
CA ALA A 205 -14.67 12.34 14.77
C ALA A 205 -16.06 12.47 15.42
N ALA A 206 -16.94 11.48 15.28
CA ALA A 206 -18.24 11.46 15.95
C ALA A 206 -18.08 11.47 17.48
N MET A 207 -17.19 10.63 18.01
CA MET A 207 -16.86 10.61 19.45
C MET A 207 -16.35 11.97 19.92
N SER A 208 -15.45 12.61 19.16
CA SER A 208 -14.93 13.95 19.45
C SER A 208 -16.01 15.05 19.42
N VAL A 209 -16.92 15.00 18.45
CA VAL A 209 -18.05 15.95 18.34
C VAL A 209 -18.97 15.84 19.56
N GLU A 210 -19.32 14.63 19.98
CA GLU A 210 -20.13 14.42 21.18
C GLU A 210 -19.38 14.86 22.43
N ALA A 211 -18.14 14.43 22.61
CA ALA A 211 -17.33 14.75 23.79
C ALA A 211 -17.14 16.26 23.99
N LEU A 212 -17.15 17.05 22.90
CA LEU A 212 -17.03 18.51 22.93
C LEU A 212 -18.37 19.24 23.06
N LEU A 213 -19.51 18.54 23.09
CA LEU A 213 -20.85 19.13 23.07
C LEU A 213 -21.04 20.04 21.85
N ARG A 214 -20.90 19.46 20.64
CA ARG A 214 -20.87 20.20 19.37
C ARG A 214 -21.97 19.73 18.42
N THR A 215 -22.31 20.58 17.44
CA THR A 215 -23.46 20.37 16.57
C THR A 215 -23.13 19.52 15.35
N ASP A 216 -24.08 18.71 14.88
CA ASP A 216 -23.98 17.96 13.62
C ASP A 216 -24.59 18.70 12.43
N ARG A 217 -25.14 19.91 12.63
CA ARG A 217 -25.88 20.61 11.57
C ARG A 217 -25.06 20.77 10.30
N ALA A 218 -23.73 20.80 10.42
CA ALA A 218 -22.80 20.87 9.30
C ALA A 218 -22.65 19.55 8.51
N PHE A 219 -23.11 18.43 9.06
CA PHE A 219 -23.04 17.10 8.45
C PHE A 219 -24.35 16.72 7.75
N ALA A 220 -25.38 17.56 7.89
CA ALA A 220 -26.67 17.33 7.26
C ALA A 220 -26.52 17.26 5.72
N PRO A 221 -27.37 16.47 5.02
CA PRO A 221 -27.29 16.33 3.59
C PRO A 221 -27.43 17.65 2.83
N GLU A 222 -28.27 18.58 3.30
CA GLU A 222 -28.59 19.80 2.56
C GLU A 222 -27.38 20.74 2.42
N PRO A 223 -26.63 21.10 3.49
CA PRO A 223 -25.39 21.88 3.34
C PRO A 223 -24.33 21.20 2.48
N LEU A 224 -24.16 19.88 2.60
CA LEU A 224 -23.16 19.13 1.85
C LEU A 224 -23.55 19.01 0.36
N SER A 225 -24.85 18.93 0.05
CA SER A 225 -25.33 18.86 -1.34
C SER A 225 -24.99 20.10 -2.18
N LEU A 226 -24.69 21.24 -1.54
CA LEU A 226 -24.21 22.46 -2.23
C LEU A 226 -22.82 22.30 -2.84
N ARG A 227 -22.05 21.29 -2.41
CA ARG A 227 -20.71 20.95 -2.93
C ARG A 227 -20.67 19.44 -3.15
N PRO A 228 -21.08 18.95 -4.33
CA PRO A 228 -21.41 17.54 -4.54
C PRO A 228 -20.17 16.64 -4.72
N HIS A 229 -19.23 16.68 -3.79
CA HIS A 229 -18.12 15.74 -3.71
C HIS A 229 -18.61 14.40 -3.14
N PRO A 230 -18.47 13.26 -3.85
CA PRO A 230 -19.01 11.98 -3.41
C PRO A 230 -18.48 11.51 -2.06
N GLY A 231 -17.18 11.66 -1.81
CA GLY A 231 -16.54 11.34 -0.54
C GLY A 231 -17.07 12.19 0.61
N GLU A 232 -17.33 13.49 0.36
CA GLU A 232 -17.88 14.41 1.37
C GLU A 232 -19.30 13.98 1.76
N ALA A 233 -20.13 13.58 0.78
CA ALA A 233 -21.46 13.06 1.03
C ALA A 233 -21.43 11.75 1.84
N ARG A 234 -20.53 10.80 1.51
CA ARG A 234 -20.32 9.55 2.27
C ARG A 234 -19.90 9.82 3.72
N ALA A 235 -18.90 10.67 3.92
CA ALA A 235 -18.43 11.03 5.26
C ALA A 235 -19.53 11.72 6.08
N GLY A 236 -20.30 12.63 5.46
CA GLY A 236 -21.46 13.27 6.08
C GLY A 236 -22.54 12.27 6.51
N ALA A 237 -22.91 11.35 5.61
CA ALA A 237 -23.89 10.31 5.89
C ALA A 237 -23.45 9.40 7.05
N ASN A 238 -22.17 8.98 7.08
CA ASN A 238 -21.61 8.20 8.19
C ASN A 238 -21.71 8.99 9.50
N LEU A 239 -21.30 10.27 9.53
CA LEU A 239 -21.36 11.09 10.74
C LEU A 239 -22.80 11.29 11.25
N VAL A 240 -23.77 11.46 10.36
CA VAL A 240 -25.19 11.53 10.74
C VAL A 240 -25.66 10.22 11.38
N ALA A 241 -25.31 9.07 10.78
CA ALA A 241 -25.66 7.75 11.32
C ALA A 241 -25.00 7.50 12.69
N LEU A 242 -23.71 7.82 12.82
CA LEU A 242 -22.92 7.65 14.03
C LEU A 242 -23.44 8.51 15.20
N LEU A 243 -23.99 9.69 14.92
CA LEU A 243 -24.47 10.63 15.93
C LEU A 243 -25.98 10.49 16.23
N ALA A 244 -26.66 9.55 15.58
CA ALA A 244 -28.09 9.31 15.78
C ALA A 244 -28.38 8.84 17.22
N GLY A 245 -29.39 9.43 17.86
CA GLY A 245 -29.79 9.06 19.22
C GLY A 245 -28.87 9.57 20.34
N SER A 246 -27.94 10.49 20.04
CA SER A 246 -27.07 11.11 21.06
C SER A 246 -27.85 12.00 22.04
N GLY A 247 -27.86 11.62 23.33
CA GLY A 247 -28.36 12.46 24.42
C GLY A 247 -27.45 13.66 24.69
N VAL A 248 -26.14 13.47 24.51
CA VAL A 248 -25.10 14.51 24.60
C VAL A 248 -25.32 15.64 23.60
N ARG A 249 -25.76 15.32 22.38
CA ARG A 249 -26.05 16.33 21.36
C ARG A 249 -27.42 16.96 21.52
N ALA A 250 -28.39 16.22 22.06
CA ALA A 250 -29.71 16.75 22.36
C ALA A 250 -29.63 17.90 23.39
N SER A 251 -28.68 17.87 24.34
CA SER A 251 -28.51 18.92 25.35
C SER A 251 -28.01 20.27 24.81
N ASP A 252 -27.47 20.31 23.58
CA ASP A 252 -26.93 21.54 22.96
C ASP A 252 -27.90 22.14 21.91
N ARG A 253 -29.13 21.61 21.78
CA ARG A 253 -30.12 22.10 20.80
C ARG A 253 -30.76 23.44 21.19
N ASP A 254 -30.78 23.78 22.47
CA ASP A 254 -31.22 25.08 23.01
C ASP A 254 -29.99 25.85 23.52
N PRO A 255 -29.39 26.74 22.71
CA PRO A 255 -28.23 27.51 23.15
C PRO A 255 -28.63 28.44 24.31
N ASP A 256 -27.81 28.47 25.36
CA ASP A 256 -27.93 29.45 26.44
C ASP A 256 -28.00 30.87 25.82
N PRO A 257 -29.04 31.68 26.11
CA PRO A 257 -29.16 33.05 25.65
C PRO A 257 -27.91 33.92 25.94
N GLY A 258 -27.11 33.54 26.94
CA GLY A 258 -25.85 34.20 27.30
C GLY A 258 -24.61 33.76 26.51
N CYS A 259 -24.70 32.72 25.67
CA CYS A 259 -23.57 32.19 24.90
C CYS A 259 -23.94 32.03 23.41
N PRO A 260 -23.84 33.11 22.60
CA PRO A 260 -24.10 33.04 21.17
C PRO A 260 -22.96 32.27 20.47
N ARG A 261 -23.02 30.94 20.50
CA ARG A 261 -22.11 30.08 19.75
C ARG A 261 -22.53 30.04 18.29
N VAL A 262 -21.91 30.90 17.48
CA VAL A 262 -22.30 31.07 16.07
C VAL A 262 -21.84 29.89 15.20
N GLN A 263 -20.62 29.37 15.39
CA GLN A 263 -20.08 28.26 14.57
C GLN A 263 -19.05 27.42 15.31
N ASP A 264 -19.08 26.11 15.04
CA ASP A 264 -18.04 25.19 15.48
C ASP A 264 -16.74 25.36 14.68
N ALA A 265 -15.65 25.02 15.34
CA ALA A 265 -14.31 25.11 14.78
C ALA A 265 -14.12 24.16 13.59
N TYR A 266 -13.19 24.50 12.69
CA TYR A 266 -13.02 23.78 11.43
C TYR A 266 -12.64 22.30 11.60
N SER A 267 -11.85 21.91 12.61
CA SER A 267 -11.51 20.50 12.81
C SER A 267 -12.72 19.60 13.07
N LEU A 268 -13.84 20.17 13.50
CA LEU A 268 -15.12 19.47 13.70
C LEU A 268 -16.02 19.68 12.50
N ARG A 269 -16.29 20.95 12.17
CA ARG A 269 -17.25 21.34 11.14
C ARG A 269 -16.82 20.96 9.73
N ARG A 270 -15.51 20.88 9.47
CA ARG A 270 -14.96 20.51 8.16
C ARG A 270 -14.59 19.03 8.03
N THR A 271 -15.02 18.20 9.00
CA THR A 271 -14.76 16.76 8.98
C THR A 271 -15.25 16.09 7.70
N PRO A 272 -16.50 16.32 7.21
CA PRO A 272 -16.94 15.70 5.95
C PRO A 272 -16.07 16.07 4.77
N GLN A 273 -15.62 17.33 4.68
CA GLN A 273 -14.79 17.81 3.57
C GLN A 273 -13.42 17.13 3.56
N VAL A 274 -12.75 17.07 4.72
CA VAL A 274 -11.39 16.49 4.80
C VAL A 274 -11.43 14.97 4.67
N HIS A 275 -12.34 14.29 5.39
CA HIS A 275 -12.48 12.84 5.28
C HIS A 275 -13.00 12.43 3.89
N GLY A 276 -13.84 13.26 3.29
CA GLY A 276 -14.35 13.07 1.93
C GLY A 276 -13.30 13.24 0.86
N ALA A 277 -12.41 14.23 0.98
CA ALA A 277 -11.29 14.41 0.04
C ALA A 277 -10.36 13.18 0.05
N VAL A 278 -10.12 12.57 1.22
CA VAL A 278 -9.31 11.36 1.31
C VAL A 278 -10.02 10.18 0.64
N ARG A 279 -11.33 10.04 0.84
CA ARG A 279 -12.16 9.03 0.16
C ARG A 279 -12.12 9.16 -1.36
N ASP A 280 -12.30 10.36 -1.89
CA ASP A 280 -12.21 10.61 -3.34
C ASP A 280 -10.80 10.31 -3.88
N THR A 281 -9.77 10.55 -3.07
CA THR A 281 -8.38 10.20 -3.41
C THR A 281 -8.17 8.67 -3.43
N VAL A 282 -8.74 7.96 -2.45
CA VAL A 282 -8.76 6.49 -2.40
C VAL A 282 -9.48 5.90 -3.60
N ASP A 283 -10.63 6.44 -3.99
CA ASP A 283 -11.36 5.97 -5.18
C ASP A 283 -10.54 6.16 -6.47
N HIS A 284 -9.84 7.31 -6.61
CA HIS A 284 -8.96 7.54 -7.74
C HIS A 284 -7.80 6.54 -7.78
N ALA A 285 -7.14 6.33 -6.64
CA ALA A 285 -6.04 5.39 -6.51
C ALA A 285 -6.47 3.94 -6.74
N ALA A 286 -7.68 3.55 -6.28
CA ALA A 286 -8.28 2.27 -6.56
C ALA A 286 -8.53 2.08 -8.06
N ALA A 287 -9.03 3.09 -8.77
CA ALA A 287 -9.19 3.01 -10.21
C ALA A 287 -7.86 2.86 -10.96
N VAL A 288 -6.76 3.42 -10.46
CA VAL A 288 -5.41 3.19 -11.00
C VAL A 288 -4.94 1.77 -10.70
N ALA A 289 -5.14 1.29 -9.47
CA ALA A 289 -4.81 -0.08 -9.08
C ALA A 289 -5.57 -1.11 -9.91
N ASP A 290 -6.88 -0.94 -10.13
CA ASP A 290 -7.72 -1.85 -10.92
C ASP A 290 -7.21 -1.96 -12.37
N ARG A 291 -6.83 -0.84 -12.98
CA ARG A 291 -6.24 -0.84 -14.33
C ARG A 291 -4.90 -1.57 -14.35
N GLN A 292 -4.07 -1.37 -13.33
CA GLN A 292 -2.77 -2.04 -13.25
C GLN A 292 -2.91 -3.54 -12.96
N LEU A 293 -3.89 -3.95 -12.15
CA LEU A 293 -4.22 -5.35 -11.87
C LEU A 293 -4.69 -6.10 -13.12
N ALA A 294 -5.36 -5.39 -14.04
CA ALA A 294 -5.79 -5.93 -15.33
C ALA A 294 -4.68 -5.91 -16.39
N ALA A 295 -3.56 -5.22 -16.16
CA ALA A 295 -2.48 -5.10 -17.12
C ALA A 295 -1.59 -6.34 -17.15
N VAL A 296 -1.06 -6.67 -18.33
CA VAL A 296 0.05 -7.62 -18.47
C VAL A 296 1.34 -6.82 -18.36
N ASP A 297 1.95 -6.84 -17.18
CA ASP A 297 3.18 -6.10 -16.93
C ASP A 297 4.40 -6.76 -17.61
N SER A 298 5.48 -6.00 -17.72
CA SER A 298 6.72 -6.45 -18.35
C SER A 298 7.38 -7.61 -17.59
N PRO A 299 8.29 -8.35 -18.24
CA PRO A 299 8.51 -8.38 -19.69
C PRO A 299 7.45 -9.26 -20.36
N ALA A 300 6.39 -8.64 -20.88
CA ALA A 300 5.59 -9.28 -21.91
C ALA A 300 6.49 -9.46 -23.14
N ALA A 301 6.36 -10.56 -23.87
CA ALA A 301 6.68 -10.62 -25.27
C ALA A 301 5.35 -10.62 -26.00
N PRO A 302 4.72 -9.43 -26.20
CA PRO A 302 3.67 -9.35 -27.19
C PRO A 302 4.24 -9.82 -28.54
N ASP A 303 3.39 -10.33 -29.42
CA ASP A 303 3.79 -10.87 -30.74
C ASP A 303 4.59 -9.86 -31.59
N ASP A 304 4.47 -8.56 -31.28
CA ASP A 304 5.18 -7.45 -31.92
C ASP A 304 6.49 -7.01 -31.21
N GLY A 305 6.86 -7.67 -30.11
CA GLY A 305 8.11 -7.46 -29.37
C GLY A 305 8.19 -6.17 -28.54
N ARG A 306 7.10 -5.40 -28.40
CA ARG A 306 7.09 -4.10 -27.71
C ARG A 306 6.43 -4.14 -26.33
N ALA A 307 7.12 -4.66 -25.32
CA ALA A 307 6.69 -4.48 -23.93
C ALA A 307 7.25 -3.20 -23.32
N ARG A 308 6.40 -2.48 -22.56
CA ARG A 308 6.80 -1.34 -21.72
C ARG A 308 6.16 -1.52 -20.35
N SER A 309 6.96 -1.37 -19.30
CA SER A 309 6.44 -1.24 -17.93
C SER A 309 6.28 0.25 -17.67
N ASP A 310 5.09 0.69 -17.27
CA ASP A 310 4.84 2.07 -16.87
C ASP A 310 4.29 2.08 -15.44
N GLY A 311 5.19 2.32 -14.49
CA GLY A 311 4.83 2.46 -13.07
C GLY A 311 4.50 3.87 -12.66
N ALA A 312 4.50 4.86 -13.56
CA ALA A 312 4.37 6.27 -13.20
C ALA A 312 3.00 6.54 -12.53
N ALA A 313 1.92 6.06 -13.14
CA ALA A 313 0.58 6.22 -12.58
C ALA A 313 0.45 5.62 -11.17
N VAL A 314 1.06 4.45 -10.93
CA VAL A 314 1.07 3.83 -9.60
C VAL A 314 1.91 4.65 -8.62
N GLY A 315 3.07 5.15 -9.03
CA GLY A 315 3.92 6.02 -8.22
C GLY A 315 3.21 7.30 -7.79
N ASP A 316 2.53 7.96 -8.73
CA ASP A 316 1.83 9.23 -8.47
C ASP A 316 0.68 9.08 -7.48
N VAL A 317 -0.13 8.00 -7.59
CA VAL A 317 -1.23 7.78 -6.64
C VAL A 317 -0.74 7.35 -5.26
N LEU A 318 0.42 6.70 -5.15
CA LEU A 318 1.04 6.38 -3.87
C LEU A 318 1.43 7.65 -3.10
N ASP A 319 2.08 8.60 -3.78
CA ASP A 319 2.45 9.90 -3.17
C ASP A 319 1.22 10.74 -2.84
N LEU A 320 0.25 10.79 -3.77
CA LEU A 320 -1.00 11.53 -3.55
C LEU A 320 -1.76 10.99 -2.33
N LEU A 321 -1.84 9.66 -2.18
CA LEU A 321 -2.44 9.05 -1.00
C LEU A 321 -1.66 9.36 0.28
N ALA A 322 -0.32 9.29 0.23
CA ALA A 322 0.50 9.58 1.40
C ALA A 322 0.27 11.02 1.90
N LEU A 323 0.16 11.98 0.98
CA LEU A 323 -0.17 13.36 1.26
C LEU A 323 -1.58 13.50 1.90
N ALA A 324 -2.59 12.87 1.31
CA ALA A 324 -3.97 12.91 1.83
C ALA A 324 -4.06 12.31 3.24
N VAL A 325 -3.35 11.21 3.49
CA VAL A 325 -3.27 10.55 4.80
C VAL A 325 -2.60 11.45 5.85
N ALA A 326 -1.56 12.20 5.49
CA ALA A 326 -0.92 13.14 6.41
C ALA A 326 -1.85 14.32 6.79
N ASP A 327 -2.66 14.82 5.86
CA ASP A 327 -3.67 15.86 6.16
C ASP A 327 -4.81 15.32 7.05
N ALA A 328 -5.28 14.10 6.77
CA ALA A 328 -6.22 13.38 7.61
C ALA A 328 -5.73 13.20 9.05
N ALA A 329 -4.46 12.87 9.24
CA ALA A 329 -3.86 12.77 10.58
C ALA A 329 -3.85 14.14 11.28
N SER A 330 -3.58 15.22 10.53
CA SER A 330 -3.58 16.58 11.05
C SER A 330 -4.97 17.00 11.58
N ILE A 331 -6.07 16.71 10.88
CA ILE A 331 -7.40 17.08 11.39
C ILE A 331 -7.80 16.28 12.64
N SER A 332 -7.45 14.99 12.71
CA SER A 332 -7.69 14.12 13.87
C SER A 332 -6.96 14.60 15.12
N GLU A 333 -5.68 14.93 14.98
CA GLU A 333 -4.89 15.48 16.07
C GLU A 333 -5.45 16.83 16.54
N ARG A 334 -5.90 17.70 15.62
CA ARG A 334 -6.56 18.98 15.97
C ARG A 334 -7.91 18.81 16.69
N ARG A 335 -8.60 17.67 16.58
CA ARG A 335 -9.78 17.34 17.39
C ARG A 335 -9.36 16.89 18.79
N THR A 336 -8.28 16.12 18.89
CA THR A 336 -7.72 15.71 20.18
C THR A 336 -7.22 16.90 20.99
N ASP A 337 -6.47 17.83 20.38
CA ASP A 337 -6.05 19.10 20.99
C ASP A 337 -7.22 19.87 21.62
N ARG A 338 -8.38 19.90 20.94
CA ARG A 338 -9.58 20.58 21.45
C ARG A 338 -10.20 19.90 22.66
N LEU A 339 -10.08 18.58 22.79
CA LEU A 339 -10.55 17.84 23.97
C LEU A 339 -9.70 18.16 25.21
N LEU A 340 -8.48 18.64 25.03
CA LEU A 340 -7.51 18.89 26.10
C LEU A 340 -7.42 20.36 26.51
N ASP A 341 -7.90 21.27 25.68
CA ASP A 341 -7.94 22.71 26.01
C ASP A 341 -8.84 22.94 27.22
N VAL A 342 -8.25 23.22 28.38
CA VAL A 342 -8.94 23.40 29.67
C VAL A 342 -10.01 24.50 29.62
N ALA A 343 -9.77 25.58 28.87
CA ALA A 343 -10.74 26.65 28.68
C ALA A 343 -11.97 26.20 27.87
N ARG A 344 -11.88 25.07 27.17
CA ARG A 344 -12.91 24.49 26.30
C ARG A 344 -13.48 23.17 26.83
N ALA A 345 -12.69 22.41 27.60
CA ALA A 345 -13.04 21.10 28.15
C ALA A 345 -13.72 21.20 29.52
N GLY A 346 -13.43 22.24 30.31
CA GLY A 346 -14.08 22.52 31.60
C GLY A 346 -13.62 21.64 32.76
N GLY A 347 -12.44 21.03 32.67
CA GLY A 347 -11.86 20.18 33.72
C GLY A 347 -11.09 20.97 34.79
N PRO A 348 -11.06 20.51 36.06
CA PRO A 348 -10.33 21.19 37.12
C PRO A 348 -8.81 21.07 36.91
N PRO A 349 -8.02 22.11 37.22
CA PRO A 349 -6.56 22.01 37.24
C PRO A 349 -6.12 21.01 38.33
N GLY A 350 -5.08 20.22 38.06
CA GLY A 350 -4.59 19.19 38.97
C GLY A 350 -3.14 18.81 38.74
N VAL A 351 -2.65 17.84 39.52
CA VAL A 351 -1.29 17.28 39.40
C VAL A 351 -1.17 16.23 38.29
N ASP A 352 -2.29 15.74 37.77
CA ASP A 352 -2.38 14.78 36.69
C ASP A 352 -2.42 15.47 35.31
N SER A 353 -1.67 14.96 34.35
CA SER A 353 -1.59 15.43 32.96
C SER A 353 -2.63 14.79 32.05
N GLY A 354 -3.27 13.69 32.48
CA GLY A 354 -4.30 12.97 31.73
C GLY A 354 -3.82 12.55 30.34
N SER A 355 -4.58 12.93 29.31
CA SER A 355 -4.26 12.61 27.91
C SER A 355 -3.30 13.61 27.22
N MET A 356 -2.76 14.61 27.94
CA MET A 356 -1.89 15.64 27.36
C MET A 356 -0.67 15.05 26.64
N ILE A 357 0.04 14.12 27.29
CA ILE A 357 1.25 13.51 26.72
C ILE A 357 0.92 12.56 25.58
N ALA A 358 -0.26 11.94 25.56
CA ALA A 358 -0.71 11.15 24.41
C ALA A 358 -0.89 12.04 23.16
N GLN A 359 -1.36 13.27 23.32
CA GLN A 359 -1.43 14.24 22.21
C GLN A 359 -0.04 14.69 21.74
N TYR A 360 0.99 14.71 22.61
CA TYR A 360 2.36 14.96 22.15
C TYR A 360 2.84 13.87 21.20
N THR A 361 2.48 12.61 21.47
CA THR A 361 2.72 11.49 20.55
C THR A 361 2.03 11.73 19.21
N GLN A 362 0.75 12.12 19.18
CA GLN A 362 0.08 12.46 17.92
C GLN A 362 0.77 13.61 17.18
N ALA A 363 1.10 14.70 17.89
CA ALA A 363 1.71 15.87 17.29
C ALA A 363 3.08 15.55 16.67
N ALA A 364 3.87 14.70 17.33
CA ALA A 364 5.14 14.21 16.82
C ALA A 364 4.95 13.38 15.53
N ILE A 365 3.99 12.44 15.53
CA ILE A 365 3.64 11.63 14.35
C ILE A 365 3.19 12.53 13.20
N VAL A 366 2.23 13.42 13.41
CA VAL A 366 1.73 14.35 12.38
C VAL A 366 2.85 15.23 11.82
N SER A 367 3.76 15.68 12.68
CA SER A 367 4.93 16.46 12.27
C SER A 367 5.86 15.65 11.36
N GLU A 368 6.08 14.38 11.67
CA GLU A 368 6.86 13.47 10.84
C GLU A 368 6.17 13.16 9.51
N LEU A 369 4.88 12.83 9.53
CA LEU A 369 4.09 12.55 8.33
C LEU A 369 4.21 13.70 7.32
N LYS A 370 4.05 14.94 7.77
CA LYS A 370 4.20 16.14 6.92
C LYS A 370 5.58 16.28 6.28
N ARG A 371 6.64 15.75 6.90
CA ARG A 371 8.00 15.81 6.34
C ARG A 371 8.28 14.68 5.36
N ILE A 372 7.78 13.47 5.61
CA ILE A 372 8.09 12.30 4.78
C ILE A 372 7.26 12.23 3.50
N THR A 373 6.15 12.97 3.41
CA THR A 373 5.28 13.02 2.22
C THR A 373 5.80 13.93 1.09
N ALA A 374 7.10 14.23 1.07
CA ALA A 374 7.71 14.81 -0.12
C ALA A 374 7.60 13.79 -1.28
N PRO A 375 7.04 14.15 -2.45
CA PRO A 375 6.73 13.17 -3.48
C PRO A 375 7.98 12.47 -4.02
N ALA A 376 8.06 11.16 -3.82
CA ALA A 376 9.16 10.35 -4.34
C ALA A 376 9.06 10.13 -5.85
N SER A 377 7.85 10.04 -6.43
CA SER A 377 7.61 9.78 -7.85
C SER A 377 8.19 10.83 -8.77
N THR A 378 8.41 12.04 -8.24
CA THR A 378 9.02 13.16 -8.97
C THR A 378 10.54 13.17 -8.93
N ASP A 379 11.17 12.35 -8.07
CA ASP A 379 12.61 12.33 -7.82
C ASP A 379 13.34 11.29 -8.68
N SER A 380 13.05 11.27 -9.97
CA SER A 380 13.68 10.36 -10.93
C SER A 380 15.16 10.71 -11.13
N VAL A 381 16.06 10.05 -10.41
CA VAL A 381 17.51 10.09 -10.63
C VAL A 381 17.98 8.75 -11.24
N PRO A 382 18.04 8.62 -12.58
CA PRO A 382 18.45 7.37 -13.21
C PRO A 382 19.95 7.10 -12.97
N PRO A 383 20.35 5.91 -12.47
CA PRO A 383 21.76 5.55 -12.39
C PRO A 383 22.36 5.43 -13.78
N GLY A 384 23.58 5.93 -13.97
CA GLY A 384 24.21 6.23 -15.29
C GLY A 384 24.54 5.07 -16.23
N ALA A 385 23.89 3.91 -16.11
CA ALA A 385 24.10 2.74 -16.99
C ALA A 385 22.79 2.04 -17.41
N VAL A 386 21.62 2.58 -17.07
CA VAL A 386 20.31 2.04 -17.49
C VAL A 386 19.78 2.86 -18.69
N PRO A 387 19.47 2.23 -19.85
CA PRO A 387 18.90 2.90 -21.02
C PRO A 387 17.60 3.66 -20.76
N GLU A 388 16.95 3.42 -19.62
CA GLU A 388 15.58 3.83 -19.30
C GLU A 388 15.42 5.34 -19.07
N GLY A 389 16.49 6.10 -18.77
CA GLY A 389 16.51 7.58 -18.75
C GLY A 389 15.55 8.32 -17.79
N HIS A 390 14.51 7.64 -17.28
CA HIS A 390 13.50 8.13 -16.36
C HIS A 390 12.86 6.92 -15.66
N VAL A 391 12.76 6.98 -14.33
CA VAL A 391 12.25 5.87 -13.50
C VAL A 391 11.14 6.38 -12.59
N PRO A 392 10.04 5.63 -12.43
CA PRO A 392 8.87 6.12 -11.70
C PRO A 392 9.11 6.29 -10.20
N THR A 393 10.22 5.77 -9.65
CA THR A 393 10.68 5.92 -8.23
C THR A 393 9.63 5.60 -7.16
N GLY A 394 8.51 4.98 -7.54
CA GLY A 394 7.35 4.79 -6.68
C GLY A 394 7.53 3.76 -5.58
N TRP A 395 8.66 3.06 -5.51
CA TRP A 395 8.98 2.25 -4.33
C TRP A 395 9.16 3.12 -3.08
N GLY A 396 9.81 4.29 -3.21
CA GLY A 396 9.91 5.26 -2.12
C GLY A 396 8.52 5.75 -1.68
N ALA A 397 7.67 6.12 -2.65
CA ALA A 397 6.28 6.53 -2.41
C ALA A 397 5.49 5.43 -1.69
N ALA A 398 5.67 4.16 -2.10
CA ALA A 398 5.04 3.00 -1.49
C ALA A 398 5.42 2.84 -0.01
N ARG A 399 6.72 2.98 0.31
CA ARG A 399 7.19 2.92 1.70
C ARG A 399 6.65 4.08 2.53
N THR A 400 6.65 5.28 1.98
CA THR A 400 6.08 6.47 2.62
C THR A 400 4.59 6.28 2.92
N LEU A 401 3.80 5.75 1.97
CA LEU A 401 2.38 5.49 2.20
C LEU A 401 2.15 4.47 3.31
N ARG A 402 2.87 3.35 3.36
CA ARG A 402 2.71 2.36 4.45
C ARG A 402 3.01 2.96 5.82
N ARG A 403 4.09 3.76 5.93
CA ARG A 403 4.43 4.50 7.15
C ARG A 403 3.34 5.52 7.50
N ALA A 404 2.77 6.20 6.51
CA ALA A 404 1.70 7.17 6.72
C ALA A 404 0.41 6.51 7.23
N VAL A 405 0.03 5.33 6.72
CA VAL A 405 -1.13 4.56 7.19
C VAL A 405 -0.97 4.11 8.65
N ASP A 406 0.21 3.60 9.04
CA ASP A 406 0.51 3.28 10.45
C ASP A 406 0.43 4.55 11.33
N GLY A 407 1.05 5.64 10.90
CA GLY A 407 1.00 6.92 11.60
C GLY A 407 -0.42 7.45 11.80
N LEU A 408 -1.26 7.43 10.75
CA LEU A 408 -2.67 7.81 10.85
C LEU A 408 -3.43 6.90 11.81
N THR A 409 -3.19 5.58 11.76
CA THR A 409 -3.83 4.62 12.68
C THR A 409 -3.53 4.97 14.14
N ARG A 410 -2.27 5.26 14.46
CA ARG A 410 -1.84 5.67 15.81
C ARG A 410 -2.45 7.02 16.22
N VAL A 411 -2.53 7.96 15.29
CA VAL A 411 -3.16 9.26 15.55
C VAL A 411 -4.64 9.08 15.87
N VAL A 412 -5.37 8.30 15.08
CA VAL A 412 -6.79 8.02 15.31
C VAL A 412 -7.01 7.23 16.60
N ALA A 413 -6.10 6.30 16.96
CA ALA A 413 -6.16 5.56 18.22
C ALA A 413 -6.12 6.49 19.44
N VAL A 414 -5.21 7.47 19.45
CA VAL A 414 -5.15 8.46 20.54
C VAL A 414 -6.39 9.35 20.56
N GLU A 415 -6.95 9.70 19.40
CA GLU A 415 -8.22 10.45 19.33
C GLU A 415 -9.35 9.65 19.98
N ILE A 416 -9.53 8.38 19.61
CA ILE A 416 -10.55 7.48 20.18
C ILE A 416 -10.37 7.33 21.69
N LEU A 417 -9.15 7.07 22.15
CA LEU A 417 -8.84 6.92 23.57
C LEU A 417 -9.20 8.18 24.36
N THR A 418 -8.83 9.35 23.84
CA THR A 418 -9.09 10.64 24.49
C THR A 418 -10.57 10.99 24.46
N ALA A 419 -11.25 10.79 23.33
CA ALA A 419 -12.68 11.03 23.18
C ALA A 419 -13.50 10.12 24.10
N ALA A 420 -13.17 8.82 24.21
CA ALA A 420 -13.86 7.89 25.12
C ALA A 420 -13.78 8.34 26.59
N ARG A 421 -12.61 8.80 27.04
CA ARG A 421 -12.44 9.36 28.40
C ARG A 421 -13.25 10.63 28.58
N ALA A 422 -13.25 11.51 27.58
CA ALA A 422 -14.02 12.75 27.61
C ALA A 422 -15.54 12.50 27.62
N LEU A 423 -16.04 11.50 26.88
CA LEU A 423 -17.44 11.07 26.93
C LEU A 423 -17.83 10.58 28.32
N HIS A 424 -16.96 9.83 28.99
CA HIS A 424 -17.22 9.39 30.37
C HIS A 424 -17.39 10.58 31.33
N LEU A 425 -16.63 11.66 31.14
CA LEU A 425 -16.76 12.89 31.93
C LEU A 425 -18.04 13.69 31.64
N ARG A 426 -18.83 13.32 30.61
CA ARG A 426 -20.12 13.95 30.32
C ARG A 426 -21.30 13.33 31.06
N ALA A 427 -21.09 12.31 31.88
CA ALA A 427 -22.14 11.73 32.71
C ALA A 427 -22.86 12.83 33.54
N PRO A 428 -24.20 12.81 33.64
CA PRO A 428 -25.11 11.72 33.26
C PRO A 428 -25.57 11.74 31.78
N LEU A 429 -25.04 12.61 30.92
CA LEU A 429 -25.38 12.60 29.50
C LEU A 429 -24.92 11.29 28.84
N THR A 430 -25.79 10.70 28.03
CA THR A 430 -25.52 9.46 27.31
C THR A 430 -25.13 9.74 25.86
N PRO A 431 -23.99 9.22 25.38
CA PRO A 431 -23.59 9.36 23.99
C PRO A 431 -24.48 8.52 23.06
N SER A 432 -24.31 8.66 21.75
CA SER A 432 -25.02 7.84 20.78
C SER A 432 -24.75 6.34 21.01
N PRO A 433 -25.66 5.43 20.60
CA PRO A 433 -25.42 3.99 20.71
C PRO A 433 -24.10 3.56 20.04
N ALA A 434 -23.74 4.17 18.91
CA ALA A 434 -22.53 3.85 18.17
C ALA A 434 -21.25 4.21 18.94
N THR A 435 -21.15 5.44 19.45
CA THR A 435 -19.96 5.89 20.18
C THR A 435 -19.90 5.32 21.59
N ALA A 436 -21.05 5.04 22.21
CA ALA A 436 -21.14 4.28 23.46
C ALA A 436 -20.54 2.87 23.32
N ALA A 437 -20.81 2.19 22.20
CA ALA A 437 -20.28 0.86 21.93
C ALA A 437 -18.74 0.84 21.85
N VAL A 438 -18.13 1.87 21.24
CA VAL A 438 -16.67 1.99 21.22
C VAL A 438 -16.11 2.26 22.61
N ALA A 439 -16.73 3.13 23.40
CA ALA A 439 -16.30 3.38 24.77
C ALA A 439 -16.41 2.11 25.65
N ALA A 440 -17.46 1.30 25.45
CA ALA A 440 -17.64 0.01 26.12
C ALA A 440 -16.56 -1.01 25.68
N LEU A 441 -16.28 -1.10 24.38
CA LEU A 441 -15.23 -1.96 23.84
C LEU A 441 -13.86 -1.69 24.49
N LEU A 442 -13.47 -0.42 24.64
CA LEU A 442 -12.21 -0.07 25.33
C LEU A 442 -12.23 -0.56 26.78
N ARG A 443 -13.34 -0.37 27.50
CA ARG A 443 -13.49 -0.86 28.89
C ARG A 443 -13.39 -2.38 28.98
N GLU A 444 -14.01 -3.11 28.07
CA GLU A 444 -13.94 -4.58 28.01
C GLU A 444 -12.52 -5.08 27.74
N ARG A 445 -11.72 -4.31 27.01
CA ARG A 445 -10.28 -4.58 26.81
C ARG A 445 -9.40 -4.18 27.97
N GLY A 446 -9.99 -3.72 29.08
CA GLY A 446 -9.25 -3.34 30.29
C GLY A 446 -8.68 -1.92 30.26
N ILE A 447 -9.00 -1.12 29.23
CA ILE A 447 -8.59 0.28 29.15
C ILE A 447 -9.54 1.09 30.05
N PRO A 448 -9.06 1.65 31.19
CA PRO A 448 -9.95 2.32 32.13
C PRO A 448 -10.39 3.71 31.64
N GLY A 449 -11.44 4.23 32.28
CA GLY A 449 -11.91 5.60 32.06
C GLY A 449 -10.95 6.66 32.62
N PRO A 450 -11.43 7.92 32.77
CA PRO A 450 -10.66 8.98 33.40
C PRO A 450 -10.32 8.63 34.86
N GLY A 451 -9.16 9.09 35.33
CA GLY A 451 -8.60 8.82 36.65
C GLY A 451 -7.18 9.40 36.75
N PRO A 452 -6.43 9.06 37.82
CA PRO A 452 -5.03 9.48 38.00
C PRO A 452 -4.14 9.08 36.82
N ASP A 453 -3.01 9.79 36.68
CA ASP A 453 -2.02 9.52 35.64
C ASP A 453 -1.50 8.09 35.70
N ARG A 454 -1.26 7.53 34.51
CA ARG A 454 -0.79 6.15 34.33
C ARG A 454 -0.02 5.99 33.03
N TYR A 455 0.66 4.85 32.90
CA TYR A 455 1.44 4.54 31.71
C TYR A 455 0.51 4.29 30.51
N LEU A 456 0.41 5.26 29.60
CA LEU A 456 -0.55 5.25 28.49
C LEU A 456 -0.14 4.44 27.27
N ALA A 457 1.16 4.14 27.08
CA ALA A 457 1.62 3.51 25.84
C ALA A 457 0.92 2.15 25.56
N PRO A 458 0.71 1.25 26.54
CA PRO A 458 -0.03 0.01 26.31
C PRO A 458 -1.48 0.26 25.87
N GLU A 459 -2.17 1.22 26.47
CA GLU A 459 -3.56 1.56 26.08
C GLU A 459 -3.64 2.12 24.65
N ILE A 460 -2.62 2.86 24.22
CA ILE A 460 -2.50 3.35 22.84
C ILE A 460 -2.30 2.17 21.88
N GLU A 461 -1.34 1.29 22.15
CA GLU A 461 -1.07 0.13 21.28
C GLU A 461 -2.24 -0.87 21.24
N ASP A 462 -2.94 -1.08 22.37
CA ASP A 462 -4.15 -1.90 22.41
C ASP A 462 -5.25 -1.28 21.54
N THR A 463 -5.41 0.04 21.58
CA THR A 463 -6.36 0.75 20.72
C THR A 463 -5.96 0.66 19.25
N VAL A 464 -4.67 0.77 18.92
CA VAL A 464 -4.14 0.54 17.56
C VAL A 464 -4.51 -0.86 17.09
N ALA A 465 -4.30 -1.90 17.91
CA ALA A 465 -4.65 -3.27 17.56
C ALA A 465 -6.15 -3.47 17.31
N LEU A 466 -7.03 -2.79 18.07
CA LEU A 466 -8.47 -2.80 17.82
C LEU A 466 -8.86 -2.15 16.49
N ILE A 467 -8.15 -1.08 16.09
CA ILE A 467 -8.37 -0.43 14.79
C ILE A 467 -7.85 -1.32 13.66
N THR A 468 -6.61 -1.79 13.75
CA THR A 468 -5.96 -2.62 12.74
C THR A 468 -6.70 -3.93 12.51
N SER A 469 -7.26 -4.54 13.56
CA SER A 469 -8.07 -5.76 13.44
C SER A 469 -9.46 -5.56 12.83
N GLY A 470 -9.97 -4.33 12.77
CA GLY A 470 -11.35 -4.03 12.34
C GLY A 470 -12.39 -4.06 13.46
N THR A 471 -12.00 -4.49 14.67
CA THR A 471 -12.91 -4.64 15.81
C THR A 471 -13.70 -3.36 16.11
N VAL A 472 -13.08 -2.18 15.99
CA VAL A 472 -13.78 -0.89 16.21
C VAL A 472 -14.92 -0.69 15.20
N VAL A 473 -14.65 -0.92 13.91
CA VAL A 473 -15.65 -0.77 12.84
C VAL A 473 -16.75 -1.82 13.01
N ASP A 474 -16.37 -3.09 13.22
CA ASP A 474 -17.33 -4.18 13.38
C ASP A 474 -18.29 -3.94 14.56
N THR A 475 -17.76 -3.44 15.68
CA THR A 475 -18.56 -3.09 16.87
C THR A 475 -19.58 -2.00 16.57
N VAL A 476 -19.20 -1.00 15.78
CA VAL A 476 -20.09 0.11 15.42
C VAL A 476 -21.12 -0.33 14.38
N GLU A 477 -20.72 -1.09 13.36
CA GLU A 477 -21.62 -1.54 12.29
C GLU A 477 -22.68 -2.54 12.79
N GLN A 478 -22.44 -3.23 13.92
CA GLN A 478 -23.49 -3.99 14.63
C GLN A 478 -24.63 -3.10 15.15
N VAL A 479 -24.37 -1.81 15.37
CA VAL A 479 -25.33 -0.84 15.90
C VAL A 479 -25.92 0.03 14.80
N THR A 480 -25.09 0.53 13.89
CA THR A 480 -25.51 1.48 12.84
C THR A 480 -25.93 0.81 11.53
N GLY A 481 -25.59 -0.46 11.34
CA GLY A 481 -25.46 -1.05 10.01
C GLY A 481 -24.16 -0.59 9.30
N PRO A 482 -23.93 -1.04 8.06
CA PRO A 482 -22.69 -0.78 7.33
C PRO A 482 -22.44 0.71 7.12
N LEU A 483 -21.21 1.15 7.40
CA LEU A 483 -20.72 2.48 7.07
C LEU A 483 -20.12 2.48 5.65
N SER A 484 -20.11 3.66 5.03
CA SER A 484 -19.64 3.88 3.65
C SER A 484 -18.19 4.27 3.51
#